data_AF-A0A2V9B8Z1-F1
#
_entry.id   AF-A0A2V9B8Z1-F1
#
_cell.length_a   1.000
_cell.length_b   1.000
_cell.length_c   1.000
_cell.angle_alpha   90.00
_cell.angle_beta   90.00
_cell.angle_gamma   90.00
#
_symmetry.space_group_name_H-M   'P 1'
#
loop_
_entity.id
_entity.type
_entity.pdbx_description
1 polymer ?
#
loop_
_entity_poly.entity_id
_entity_poly.type
_entity_poly.pdbx_seq_one_letter_code
_entity_poly.pdbx_strand_id
1 'polypeptide(L)'
;MTKEGTAAKFCEVASPMASFSVPHVSQAPELNTDPHSPTWAHASATWIARDCTRQIDYPKIKTEVRGFWTDSDLYLLFISPYTELNLWLPADNTKDRLKLWDRDVVEFFLGDDWTDIKHYREFEIAPTGDWVDLAIDLNKESYSADWSSGWERMGRIDEKNHIWYAAARVPLRSVGEKQVVAGTRWRANLYRIDGLGEDPQRHFMCWQPTCVVNRDPNHVPEHFGTSKQQSNRRGFMKMLAASPLLAQIAAQGLYEKSAVAMGLDPRGNVYRRLGVKTVINCRGTWTYLSGSLQFPEVQNAQAEAGR
;
A
#
# COMPACT_ATOMS: atom_id res chain seq x y z
N MET A 1 -23.86 -35.31 -39.17
CA MET A 1 -22.80 -34.93 -38.23
C MET A 1 -23.12 -33.55 -37.70
N THR A 2 -23.87 -33.48 -36.60
CA THR A 2 -24.17 -32.26 -35.86
C THR A 2 -22.91 -31.82 -35.13
N LYS A 3 -22.38 -30.64 -35.46
CA LYS A 3 -21.34 -29.99 -34.67
C LYS A 3 -21.96 -29.62 -33.34
N GLU A 4 -21.57 -30.34 -32.28
CA GLU A 4 -21.76 -29.88 -30.91
C GLU A 4 -20.99 -28.56 -30.78
N GLY A 5 -21.73 -27.45 -30.70
CA GLY A 5 -21.18 -26.19 -30.26
C GLY A 5 -20.80 -26.36 -28.80
N THR A 6 -19.50 -26.34 -28.50
CA THR A 6 -19.01 -26.14 -27.13
C THR A 6 -19.63 -24.85 -26.60
N ALA A 7 -20.64 -24.98 -25.74
CA ALA A 7 -21.15 -23.84 -24.98
C ALA A 7 -19.95 -23.23 -24.24
N ALA A 8 -19.68 -21.95 -24.47
CA ALA A 8 -18.68 -21.23 -23.71
C ALA A 8 -19.02 -21.41 -22.22
N LYS A 9 -18.08 -21.93 -21.42
CA LYS A 9 -18.24 -21.94 -19.97
C LYS A 9 -18.42 -20.50 -19.53
N PHE A 10 -19.62 -20.15 -19.09
CA PHE A 10 -19.86 -18.87 -18.44
C PHE A 10 -18.93 -18.78 -17.22
N CYS A 11 -18.31 -17.62 -17.01
CA CYS A 11 -17.56 -17.45 -15.76
C CYS A 11 -18.55 -17.51 -14.60
N GLU A 12 -18.22 -18.24 -13.55
CA GLU A 12 -19.02 -18.34 -12.33
C GLU A 12 -18.16 -17.97 -11.11
N VAL A 13 -18.71 -17.14 -10.23
CA VAL A 13 -18.13 -16.86 -8.91
C VAL A 13 -18.94 -17.63 -7.88
N ALA A 14 -18.51 -18.87 -7.58
CA ALA A 14 -19.18 -19.72 -6.59
C ALA A 14 -19.19 -19.07 -5.19
N SER A 15 -18.11 -18.38 -4.82
CA SER A 15 -18.07 -17.44 -3.70
C SER A 15 -16.89 -16.47 -3.85
N PRO A 16 -16.92 -15.27 -3.25
CA PRO A 16 -15.78 -14.37 -3.28
C PRO A 16 -14.60 -14.93 -2.49
N MET A 17 -13.45 -15.09 -3.15
CA MET A 17 -12.27 -15.73 -2.56
C MET A 17 -11.10 -14.77 -2.34
N ALA A 18 -11.05 -13.64 -3.05
CA ALA A 18 -9.95 -12.71 -2.88
C ALA A 18 -10.01 -12.05 -1.50
N SER A 19 -8.88 -12.05 -0.80
CA SER A 19 -8.72 -11.36 0.47
C SER A 19 -7.47 -10.49 0.48
N PHE A 20 -7.63 -9.24 0.91
CA PHE A 20 -6.55 -8.29 1.04
C PHE A 20 -6.35 -7.95 2.51
N SER A 21 -5.17 -8.27 3.03
CA SER A 21 -4.85 -8.16 4.45
C SER A 21 -4.11 -6.86 4.73
N VAL A 22 -4.84 -5.84 5.16
CA VAL A 22 -4.37 -4.47 5.30
C VAL A 22 -3.75 -4.27 6.70
N PRO A 23 -2.42 -4.13 6.86
CA PRO A 23 -1.77 -4.03 8.16
C PRO A 23 -1.99 -2.66 8.81
N HIS A 24 -1.97 -2.63 10.14
CA HIS A 24 -2.06 -1.42 10.93
C HIS A 24 -0.73 -0.66 11.00
N VAL A 25 -0.80 0.66 10.90
CA VAL A 25 0.30 1.60 11.14
C VAL A 25 -0.17 2.59 12.20
N SER A 26 0.63 2.78 13.26
CA SER A 26 0.21 3.53 14.44
C SER A 26 0.10 5.04 14.25
N GLN A 27 0.76 5.58 13.23
CA GLN A 27 0.70 7.01 12.89
C GLN A 27 0.02 7.17 11.54
N ALA A 28 -0.70 8.27 11.36
CA ALA A 28 -1.23 8.70 10.08
C ALA A 28 -0.17 9.55 9.36
N PRO A 29 0.63 8.97 8.44
CA PRO A 29 1.61 9.74 7.69
C PRO A 29 0.92 10.63 6.66
N GLU A 30 1.64 11.63 6.15
CA GLU A 30 1.19 12.36 4.96
C GLU A 30 1.08 11.42 3.75
N LEU A 31 0.02 11.63 2.96
CA LEU A 31 -0.20 10.90 1.72
C LEU A 31 0.83 11.33 0.66
N ASN A 32 1.39 10.36 -0.07
CA ASN A 32 2.24 10.61 -1.23
C ASN A 32 2.16 9.47 -2.25
N THR A 33 2.65 9.72 -3.46
CA THR A 33 2.62 8.76 -4.58
C THR A 33 3.97 8.08 -4.84
N ASP A 34 4.95 8.20 -3.94
CA ASP A 34 6.25 7.55 -4.09
C ASP A 34 6.23 6.17 -3.41
N PRO A 35 6.22 5.05 -4.17
CA PRO A 35 6.19 3.71 -3.59
C PRO A 35 7.44 3.37 -2.77
N HIS A 36 8.52 4.14 -2.85
CA HIS A 36 9.73 3.93 -2.07
C HIS A 36 9.80 4.78 -0.79
N SER A 37 8.79 5.62 -0.56
CA SER A 37 8.75 6.47 0.63
C SER A 37 8.50 5.67 1.92
N PRO A 38 8.91 6.20 3.09
CA PRO A 38 8.64 5.57 4.38
C PRO A 38 7.14 5.30 4.65
N THR A 39 6.24 6.10 4.08
CA THR A 39 4.78 5.93 4.18
C THR A 39 4.33 4.53 3.79
N TRP A 40 4.92 3.94 2.75
CA TRP A 40 4.49 2.65 2.19
C TRP A 40 5.33 1.47 2.67
N ALA A 41 6.34 1.68 3.52
CA ALA A 41 7.30 0.66 3.94
C ALA A 41 6.67 -0.52 4.70
N HIS A 42 5.51 -0.31 5.31
CA HIS A 42 4.76 -1.32 6.06
C HIS A 42 3.46 -1.74 5.39
N ALA A 43 3.20 -1.27 4.17
CA ALA A 43 2.02 -1.65 3.42
C ALA A 43 2.10 -3.12 2.98
N SER A 44 0.94 -3.76 2.94
CA SER A 44 0.75 -5.02 2.20
C SER A 44 0.45 -4.71 0.74
N ALA A 45 0.62 -5.70 -0.15
CA ALA A 45 0.31 -5.56 -1.57
C ALA A 45 -0.66 -6.64 -2.07
N THR A 46 -1.45 -6.28 -3.08
CA THR A 46 -2.25 -7.17 -3.94
C THR A 46 -2.11 -6.70 -5.39
N TRP A 47 -2.69 -7.43 -6.36
CA TRP A 47 -2.54 -7.13 -7.78
C TRP A 47 -3.84 -7.23 -8.56
N ILE A 48 -3.97 -6.35 -9.55
CA ILE A 48 -4.96 -6.37 -10.62
C ILE A 48 -4.21 -6.72 -11.90
N ALA A 49 -4.57 -7.82 -12.55
CA ALA A 49 -3.85 -8.30 -13.74
C ALA A 49 -4.77 -8.89 -14.81
N ARG A 50 -6.03 -9.17 -14.47
CA ARG A 50 -6.94 -9.92 -15.32
C ARG A 50 -8.27 -9.20 -15.42
N ASP A 51 -8.97 -9.47 -16.52
CA ASP A 51 -10.35 -9.04 -16.67
C ASP A 51 -11.26 -9.63 -15.58
N CYS A 52 -12.47 -9.09 -15.46
CA CYS A 52 -13.40 -9.50 -14.43
C CYS A 52 -14.03 -10.88 -14.61
N THR A 53 -13.79 -11.52 -15.77
CA THR A 53 -14.14 -12.93 -15.99
C THR A 53 -12.97 -13.90 -15.74
N ARG A 54 -11.76 -13.38 -15.51
CA ARG A 54 -10.48 -14.12 -15.43
C ARG A 54 -10.08 -14.87 -16.70
N GLN A 55 -10.71 -14.57 -17.84
CA GLN A 55 -10.41 -15.21 -19.11
C GLN A 55 -9.24 -14.53 -19.84
N ILE A 56 -9.02 -13.24 -19.58
CA ILE A 56 -7.97 -12.43 -20.23
C ILE A 56 -6.99 -11.93 -19.17
N ASP A 57 -5.70 -12.07 -19.47
CA ASP A 57 -4.58 -11.57 -18.65
C ASP A 57 -3.88 -10.41 -19.37
N TYR A 58 -3.51 -9.40 -18.59
CA TYR A 58 -2.88 -8.17 -19.04
C TYR A 58 -1.54 -7.97 -18.31
N PRO A 59 -0.56 -8.88 -18.49
CA PRO A 59 0.65 -8.91 -17.66
C PRO A 59 1.52 -7.65 -17.81
N LYS A 60 1.41 -6.92 -18.94
CA LYS A 60 2.17 -5.69 -19.21
C LYS A 60 1.66 -4.46 -18.45
N ILE A 61 0.38 -4.45 -18.10
CA ILE A 61 -0.28 -3.35 -17.37
C ILE A 61 -0.76 -3.83 -15.99
N LYS A 62 -0.10 -4.85 -15.45
CA LYS A 62 -0.39 -5.39 -14.12
C LYS A 62 -0.21 -4.30 -13.06
N THR A 63 -1.31 -3.91 -12.42
CA THR A 63 -1.34 -2.90 -11.37
C THR A 63 -1.05 -3.54 -10.02
N GLU A 64 -0.06 -3.01 -9.30
CA GLU A 64 0.14 -3.30 -7.88
C GLU A 64 -0.72 -2.35 -7.04
N VAL A 65 -1.41 -2.88 -6.04
CA VAL A 65 -2.15 -2.08 -5.06
C VAL A 65 -1.56 -2.32 -3.69
N ARG A 66 -1.02 -1.28 -3.07
CA ARG A 66 -0.54 -1.30 -1.70
C ARG A 66 -1.56 -0.72 -0.76
N GLY A 67 -1.61 -1.24 0.46
CA GLY A 67 -2.53 -0.75 1.47
C GLY A 67 -2.08 -1.01 2.89
N PHE A 68 -2.43 -0.07 3.76
CA PHE A 68 -2.35 -0.16 5.22
C PHE A 68 -3.49 0.69 5.81
N TRP A 69 -3.74 0.55 7.11
CA TRP A 69 -4.73 1.38 7.81
C TRP A 69 -4.14 1.93 9.10
N THR A 70 -4.70 3.02 9.60
CA THR A 70 -4.37 3.65 10.89
C THR A 70 -5.63 3.69 11.75
N ASP A 71 -5.57 4.26 12.95
CA ASP A 71 -6.76 4.39 13.79
C ASP A 71 -7.85 5.30 13.18
N SER A 72 -7.51 6.11 12.18
CA SER A 72 -8.40 7.09 11.56
C SER A 72 -8.65 6.86 10.08
N ASP A 73 -7.72 6.25 9.34
CA ASP A 73 -7.73 6.26 7.88
C ASP A 73 -7.32 4.92 7.25
N LEU A 74 -7.86 4.64 6.06
CA LEU A 74 -7.38 3.61 5.14
C LEU A 74 -6.48 4.28 4.09
N TYR A 75 -5.30 3.73 3.85
CA TYR A 75 -4.38 4.18 2.81
C TYR A 75 -4.31 3.16 1.68
N LEU A 76 -4.39 3.63 0.44
CA LEU A 76 -4.20 2.83 -0.77
C LEU A 76 -3.24 3.54 -1.73
N LEU A 77 -2.37 2.78 -2.39
CA LEU A 77 -1.53 3.23 -3.49
C LEU A 77 -1.65 2.27 -4.66
N PHE A 78 -2.11 2.77 -5.79
CA PHE A 78 -2.12 2.08 -7.07
C PHE A 78 -0.85 2.45 -7.83
N ILE A 79 -0.13 1.44 -8.29
CA ILE A 79 1.07 1.58 -9.12
C ILE A 79 0.74 0.92 -10.45
N SER A 80 0.49 1.73 -11.46
CA SER A 80 -0.15 1.28 -12.70
C SER A 80 0.75 1.53 -13.91
N PRO A 81 1.46 0.50 -14.38
CA PRO A 81 2.11 0.55 -15.69
C PRO A 81 1.07 0.79 -16.78
N TYR A 82 1.42 1.57 -17.80
CA TYR A 82 0.54 1.88 -18.93
C TYR A 82 1.29 1.78 -20.26
N THR A 83 0.55 1.56 -21.35
CA THR A 83 1.12 1.62 -22.71
C THR A 83 0.89 3.00 -23.31
N GLU A 84 -0.36 3.43 -23.32
CA GLU A 84 -0.82 4.77 -23.72
C GLU A 84 -1.84 5.25 -22.69
N LEU A 85 -1.98 6.57 -22.54
CA LEU A 85 -2.92 7.14 -21.57
C LEU A 85 -4.16 7.72 -22.26
N ASN A 86 -5.33 7.26 -21.84
CA ASN A 86 -6.61 7.87 -22.19
C ASN A 86 -7.01 8.85 -21.10
N LEU A 87 -6.86 10.16 -21.33
CA LEU A 87 -6.97 11.19 -20.29
C LEU A 87 -8.11 12.17 -20.53
N TRP A 88 -8.71 12.65 -19.44
CA TRP A 88 -9.56 13.83 -19.44
C TRP A 88 -8.67 15.08 -19.42
N LEU A 89 -8.61 15.80 -20.55
CA LEU A 89 -7.84 17.03 -20.67
C LEU A 89 -8.75 18.21 -21.08
N PRO A 90 -8.52 19.41 -20.54
CA PRO A 90 -7.59 19.70 -19.44
C PRO A 90 -8.04 19.04 -18.13
N ALA A 91 -7.08 18.62 -17.32
CA ALA A 91 -7.35 18.06 -16.00
C ALA A 91 -7.98 19.11 -15.08
N ASP A 92 -8.94 18.71 -14.26
CA ASP A 92 -9.50 19.56 -13.20
C ASP A 92 -9.77 18.72 -11.94
N ASN A 93 -8.77 18.67 -11.07
CA ASN A 93 -8.83 17.95 -9.81
C ASN A 93 -9.27 18.83 -8.62
N THR A 94 -9.71 20.05 -8.89
CA THR A 94 -10.22 20.98 -7.85
C THR A 94 -11.66 20.67 -7.43
N LYS A 95 -12.38 19.90 -8.25
CA LYS A 95 -13.76 19.46 -8.04
C LYS A 95 -13.92 18.00 -8.45
N ASP A 96 -15.06 17.43 -8.13
CA ASP A 96 -15.45 16.10 -8.56
C ASP A 96 -15.68 16.04 -10.08
N ARG A 97 -15.44 14.86 -10.66
CA ARG A 97 -15.73 14.55 -12.06
C ARG A 97 -16.48 13.23 -12.14
N LEU A 98 -17.76 13.28 -12.47
CA LEU A 98 -18.52 12.08 -12.83
C LEU A 98 -17.96 11.44 -14.12
N LYS A 99 -18.13 10.12 -14.23
CA LYS A 99 -17.76 9.33 -15.41
C LYS A 99 -16.26 9.25 -15.68
N LEU A 100 -15.44 9.10 -14.63
CA LEU A 100 -14.01 8.87 -14.85
C LEU A 100 -13.77 7.54 -15.57
N TRP A 101 -14.62 6.53 -15.34
CA TRP A 101 -14.61 5.24 -16.04
C TRP A 101 -14.68 5.30 -17.56
N ASP A 102 -15.13 6.40 -18.17
CA ASP A 102 -15.10 6.60 -19.64
C ASP A 102 -13.65 6.71 -20.18
N ARG A 103 -12.64 6.82 -19.31
CA ARG A 103 -11.21 6.89 -19.64
C ARG A 103 -10.37 6.06 -18.67
N ASP A 104 -9.05 6.28 -18.63
CA ASP A 104 -8.19 5.57 -17.70
C ASP A 104 -8.49 5.99 -16.26
N VAL A 105 -8.76 5.01 -15.40
CA VAL A 105 -9.13 5.23 -14.01
C VAL A 105 -8.77 4.01 -13.15
N VAL A 106 -8.46 4.24 -11.88
CA VAL A 106 -8.55 3.20 -10.86
C VAL A 106 -9.75 3.47 -9.98
N GLU A 107 -10.45 2.40 -9.62
CA GLU A 107 -11.63 2.48 -8.77
C GLU A 107 -11.48 1.53 -7.60
N PHE A 108 -12.02 1.89 -6.44
CA PHE A 108 -12.12 0.98 -5.32
C PHE A 108 -13.43 1.17 -4.55
N PHE A 109 -13.99 0.04 -4.16
CA PHE A 109 -15.31 -0.06 -3.60
C PHE A 109 -15.19 -0.63 -2.19
N LEU A 110 -15.86 -0.02 -1.21
CA LEU A 110 -15.76 -0.37 0.21
C LEU A 110 -17.16 -0.45 0.84
N GLY A 111 -17.53 -1.62 1.33
CA GLY A 111 -18.77 -1.84 2.10
C GLY A 111 -18.47 -2.42 3.48
N ASP A 112 -18.96 -1.77 4.54
CA ASP A 112 -18.75 -2.19 5.92
C ASP A 112 -19.88 -3.08 6.47
N ASP A 113 -21.08 -3.03 5.86
CA ASP A 113 -22.21 -3.85 6.25
C ASP A 113 -22.24 -5.20 5.52
N TRP A 114 -22.23 -6.29 6.30
CA TRP A 114 -22.33 -7.66 5.79
C TRP A 114 -23.76 -8.18 5.73
N THR A 115 -24.71 -7.45 6.32
CA THR A 115 -26.14 -7.76 6.29
C THR A 115 -26.77 -7.08 5.08
N ASP A 116 -26.52 -5.79 4.90
CA ASP A 116 -27.00 -5.02 3.76
C ASP A 116 -25.85 -4.57 2.87
N ILE A 117 -25.43 -5.50 2.01
CA ILE A 117 -24.27 -5.34 1.13
C ILE A 117 -24.51 -4.34 -0.02
N LYS A 118 -25.75 -3.88 -0.20
CA LYS A 118 -26.15 -2.99 -1.29
C LYS A 118 -25.86 -1.51 -1.01
N HIS A 119 -25.35 -1.21 0.19
CA HIS A 119 -24.81 0.08 0.56
C HIS A 119 -23.29 0.00 0.66
N TYR A 120 -22.60 0.84 -0.10
CA TYR A 120 -21.14 0.91 -0.08
C TYR A 120 -20.67 2.29 -0.56
N ARG A 121 -19.37 2.50 -0.50
CA ARG A 121 -18.69 3.67 -1.04
C ARG A 121 -17.89 3.29 -2.26
N GLU A 122 -17.86 4.18 -3.22
CA GLU A 122 -17.08 4.08 -4.43
C GLU A 122 -16.17 5.30 -4.51
N PHE A 123 -14.97 5.06 -5.02
CA PHE A 123 -13.91 6.04 -5.13
C PHE A 123 -13.16 5.83 -6.42
N GLU A 124 -12.97 6.89 -7.19
CA GLU A 124 -12.31 6.86 -8.48
C GLU A 124 -11.20 7.91 -8.54
N ILE A 125 -10.05 7.55 -9.09
CA ILE A 125 -8.93 8.47 -9.33
C ILE A 125 -8.38 8.22 -10.73
N ALA A 126 -8.36 9.27 -11.55
CA ALA A 126 -7.73 9.27 -12.87
C ALA A 126 -6.21 9.54 -12.79
N PRO A 127 -5.42 9.24 -13.84
CA PRO A 127 -3.99 9.53 -13.87
C PRO A 127 -3.63 10.99 -13.59
N THR A 128 -4.49 11.90 -14.01
CA THR A 128 -4.37 13.36 -13.83
C THR A 128 -4.76 13.84 -12.42
N GLY A 129 -5.27 12.94 -11.58
CA GLY A 129 -5.75 13.24 -10.24
C GLY A 129 -7.18 13.78 -10.19
N ASP A 130 -7.89 13.90 -11.32
CA ASP A 130 -9.35 14.05 -11.34
C ASP A 130 -9.96 12.88 -10.54
N TRP A 131 -11.02 13.15 -9.79
CA TRP A 131 -11.53 12.22 -8.81
C TRP A 131 -13.05 12.32 -8.67
N VAL A 132 -13.66 11.27 -8.15
CA VAL A 132 -15.03 11.29 -7.62
C VAL A 132 -15.13 10.30 -6.46
N ASP A 133 -15.97 10.61 -5.47
CA ASP A 133 -16.41 9.69 -4.44
C ASP A 133 -17.93 9.65 -4.37
N LEU A 134 -18.50 8.46 -4.24
CA LEU A 134 -19.93 8.23 -4.31
C LEU A 134 -20.40 7.40 -3.12
N ALA A 135 -21.57 7.74 -2.58
CA ALA A 135 -22.31 6.84 -1.70
C ALA A 135 -23.35 6.07 -2.52
N ILE A 136 -23.19 4.75 -2.61
CA ILE A 136 -24.04 3.87 -3.42
C ILE A 136 -25.13 3.24 -2.57
N ASP A 137 -26.35 3.23 -3.10
CA ASP A 137 -27.53 2.57 -2.54
C ASP A 137 -28.28 1.82 -3.65
N LEU A 138 -27.93 0.54 -3.82
CA LEU A 138 -28.58 -0.33 -4.82
C LEU A 138 -29.98 -0.79 -4.38
N ASN A 139 -30.39 -0.56 -3.13
CA ASN A 139 -31.78 -0.82 -2.72
C ASN A 139 -32.74 0.22 -3.32
N LYS A 140 -32.24 1.43 -3.61
CA LYS A 140 -32.97 2.52 -4.24
C LYS A 140 -32.56 2.80 -5.69
N GLU A 141 -31.69 1.96 -6.26
CA GLU A 141 -31.09 2.18 -7.60
C GLU A 141 -30.49 3.59 -7.74
N SER A 142 -29.81 4.06 -6.69
CA SER A 142 -29.36 5.44 -6.60
C SER A 142 -27.92 5.54 -6.11
N TYR A 143 -27.29 6.67 -6.43
CA TYR A 143 -26.02 7.10 -5.84
C TYR A 143 -26.12 8.58 -5.47
N SER A 144 -25.36 8.98 -4.46
CA SER A 144 -25.21 10.38 -4.05
C SER A 144 -23.81 10.85 -4.41
N ALA A 145 -23.74 11.71 -5.44
CA ALA A 145 -22.52 12.38 -5.89
C ALA A 145 -22.22 13.66 -5.11
N ASP A 146 -23.21 14.16 -4.36
CA ASP A 146 -23.07 15.28 -3.43
C ASP A 146 -22.53 14.86 -2.05
N TRP A 147 -22.50 13.55 -1.78
CA TRP A 147 -21.81 13.01 -0.61
C TRP A 147 -20.31 13.25 -0.72
N SER A 148 -19.68 13.65 0.40
CA SER A 148 -18.23 13.83 0.46
C SER A 148 -17.64 13.00 1.59
N SER A 149 -16.67 12.16 1.25
CA SER A 149 -15.95 11.33 2.20
C SER A 149 -14.93 12.09 3.05
N GLY A 150 -14.50 13.28 2.58
CA GLY A 150 -13.38 14.02 3.13
C GLY A 150 -12.00 13.36 2.91
N TRP A 151 -11.89 12.45 1.93
CA TRP A 151 -10.63 11.79 1.60
C TRP A 151 -9.56 12.71 1.02
N GLU A 152 -8.29 12.36 1.27
CA GLU A 152 -7.17 12.89 0.50
C GLU A 152 -6.84 11.92 -0.64
N ARG A 153 -6.36 12.47 -1.75
CA ARG A 153 -6.22 11.80 -3.03
C ARG A 153 -5.14 12.49 -3.86
N MET A 154 -4.40 11.72 -4.64
CA MET A 154 -3.35 12.23 -5.51
C MET A 154 -3.26 11.38 -6.77
N GLY A 155 -3.12 12.03 -7.93
CA GLY A 155 -2.72 11.40 -9.19
C GLY A 155 -1.33 11.90 -9.63
N ARG A 156 -0.49 11.01 -10.16
CA ARG A 156 0.82 11.38 -10.72
C ARG A 156 1.17 10.49 -11.89
N ILE A 157 1.49 11.10 -13.03
CA ILE A 157 2.04 10.40 -14.19
C ILE A 157 3.57 10.45 -14.12
N ASP A 158 4.22 9.31 -14.31
CA ASP A 158 5.65 9.16 -14.50
C ASP A 158 5.90 8.68 -15.94
N GLU A 159 6.00 9.66 -16.85
CA GLU A 159 6.14 9.40 -18.28
C GLU A 159 7.40 8.60 -18.60
N LYS A 160 8.49 8.87 -17.89
CA LYS A 160 9.78 8.22 -18.13
C LYS A 160 9.70 6.70 -17.91
N ASN A 161 8.99 6.29 -16.87
CA ASN A 161 8.88 4.88 -16.50
C ASN A 161 7.61 4.21 -17.05
N HIS A 162 6.75 4.95 -17.76
CA HIS A 162 5.43 4.47 -18.21
C HIS A 162 4.59 3.88 -17.07
N ILE A 163 4.57 4.60 -15.93
CA ILE A 163 3.75 4.26 -14.76
C ILE A 163 2.96 5.49 -14.35
N TRP A 164 1.73 5.32 -13.91
CA TRP A 164 1.05 6.36 -13.14
C TRP A 164 0.57 5.81 -11.80
N TYR A 165 0.40 6.74 -10.88
CA TYR A 165 0.15 6.48 -9.47
C TYR A 165 -1.13 7.16 -9.04
N ALA A 166 -1.95 6.43 -8.30
CA ALA A 166 -3.08 6.97 -7.56
C ALA A 166 -2.91 6.64 -6.09
N ALA A 167 -2.88 7.65 -5.23
CA ALA A 167 -2.82 7.46 -3.79
C ALA A 167 -4.10 7.99 -3.15
N ALA A 168 -4.64 7.27 -2.17
CA ALA A 168 -5.83 7.64 -1.42
C ALA A 168 -5.60 7.48 0.08
N ARG A 169 -6.13 8.41 0.86
CA ARG A 169 -6.29 8.36 2.31
C ARG A 169 -7.76 8.59 2.62
N VAL A 170 -8.46 7.54 2.98
CA VAL A 170 -9.91 7.54 3.20
C VAL A 170 -10.19 7.50 4.70
N PRO A 171 -10.86 8.52 5.27
CA PRO A 171 -11.30 8.49 6.66
C PRO A 171 -12.19 7.27 6.93
N LEU A 172 -11.87 6.44 7.93
CA LEU A 172 -12.61 5.20 8.18
C LEU A 172 -14.11 5.46 8.46
N ARG A 173 -14.40 6.58 9.11
CA ARG A 173 -15.77 7.04 9.42
C ARG A 173 -16.62 7.36 8.18
N SER A 174 -16.01 7.61 7.03
CA SER A 174 -16.76 7.90 5.79
C SER A 174 -17.29 6.61 5.16
N VAL A 175 -16.63 5.49 5.40
CA VAL A 175 -17.05 4.17 4.94
C VAL A 175 -18.18 3.63 5.80
N GLY A 176 -18.07 3.73 7.13
CA GLY A 176 -19.10 3.29 8.05
C GLY A 176 -18.95 3.85 9.46
N GLU A 177 -20.04 3.83 10.23
CA GLU A 177 -20.09 4.37 11.61
C GLU A 177 -19.43 3.45 12.65
N LYS A 178 -19.33 2.15 12.33
CA LYS A 178 -18.77 1.15 13.24
C LYS A 178 -17.28 1.38 13.42
N GLN A 179 -16.81 1.34 14.67
CA GLN A 179 -15.39 1.44 14.97
C GLN A 179 -14.61 0.32 14.26
N VAL A 180 -13.58 0.72 13.51
CA VAL A 180 -12.66 -0.21 12.86
C VAL A 180 -11.58 -0.63 13.84
N VAL A 181 -11.41 -1.93 14.00
CA VAL A 181 -10.41 -2.54 14.87
C VAL A 181 -9.68 -3.66 14.14
N ALA A 182 -8.57 -4.11 14.70
CA ALA A 182 -7.90 -5.29 14.14
C ALA A 182 -8.87 -6.49 14.11
N GLY A 183 -9.05 -7.07 12.92
CA GLY A 183 -9.99 -8.14 12.64
C GLY A 183 -11.25 -7.68 11.91
N THR A 184 -11.54 -6.37 11.84
CA THR A 184 -12.61 -5.82 11.02
C THR A 184 -12.45 -6.27 9.57
N ARG A 185 -13.60 -6.54 8.93
CA ARG A 185 -13.69 -6.99 7.55
C ARG A 185 -14.63 -6.09 6.80
N TRP A 186 -14.20 -5.60 5.65
CA TRP A 186 -15.03 -4.91 4.68
C TRP A 186 -15.14 -5.74 3.41
N ARG A 187 -16.30 -5.67 2.76
CA ARG A 187 -16.43 -6.06 1.37
C ARG A 187 -15.69 -5.04 0.53
N ALA A 188 -14.88 -5.51 -0.40
CA ALA A 188 -14.15 -4.63 -1.29
C ALA A 188 -13.94 -5.21 -2.67
N ASN A 189 -13.84 -4.35 -3.67
CA ASN A 189 -13.22 -4.67 -4.94
C ASN A 189 -12.35 -3.50 -5.43
N LEU A 190 -11.40 -3.83 -6.30
CA LEU A 190 -10.44 -2.89 -6.86
C LEU A 190 -10.45 -3.07 -8.38
N TYR A 191 -10.54 -1.97 -9.11
CA TYR A 191 -10.70 -1.97 -10.55
C TYR A 191 -9.61 -1.13 -11.22
N ARG A 192 -9.33 -1.49 -12.46
CA ARG A 192 -8.52 -0.70 -13.37
C ARG A 192 -9.17 -0.72 -14.74
N ILE A 193 -9.48 0.46 -15.26
CA ILE A 193 -9.85 0.67 -16.65
C ILE A 193 -8.68 1.32 -17.37
N ASP A 194 -8.32 0.77 -18.52
CA ASP A 194 -7.13 1.16 -19.29
C ASP A 194 -7.42 1.07 -20.79
N GLY A 195 -6.89 2.01 -21.57
CA GLY A 195 -6.81 1.88 -23.02
C GLY A 195 -7.58 2.96 -23.79
N LEU A 196 -7.16 3.16 -25.03
CA LEU A 196 -7.74 4.13 -25.95
C LEU A 196 -9.06 3.62 -26.56
N GLY A 197 -9.88 4.56 -27.02
CA GLY A 197 -11.11 4.27 -27.77
C GLY A 197 -12.32 3.98 -26.89
N GLU A 198 -13.31 3.31 -27.49
CA GLU A 198 -14.56 2.91 -26.84
C GLU A 198 -14.41 1.61 -26.05
N ASP A 199 -15.31 1.36 -25.09
CA ASP A 199 -15.29 0.22 -24.15
C ASP A 199 -14.95 -1.14 -24.76
N PRO A 200 -15.45 -1.55 -25.94
CA PRO A 200 -15.10 -2.87 -26.50
C PRO A 200 -13.61 -3.06 -26.81
N GLN A 201 -12.84 -1.97 -26.87
CA GLN A 201 -11.40 -1.96 -27.15
C GLN A 201 -10.56 -1.72 -25.89
N ARG A 202 -11.20 -1.33 -24.78
CA ARG A 202 -10.54 -1.00 -23.51
C ARG A 202 -10.41 -2.24 -22.63
N HIS A 203 -9.47 -2.18 -21.70
CA HIS A 203 -9.20 -3.21 -20.73
C HIS A 203 -9.91 -2.91 -19.42
N PHE A 204 -10.89 -3.73 -19.06
CA PHE A 204 -11.59 -3.67 -17.77
C PHE A 204 -11.08 -4.78 -16.86
N MET A 205 -10.24 -4.41 -15.90
CA MET A 205 -9.58 -5.35 -15.00
C MET A 205 -10.09 -5.23 -13.58
N CYS A 206 -10.12 -6.33 -12.83
CA CYS A 206 -10.43 -6.29 -11.40
C CYS A 206 -9.67 -7.29 -10.54
N TRP A 207 -9.57 -6.93 -9.26
CA TRP A 207 -8.91 -7.73 -8.25
C TRP A 207 -9.69 -8.98 -7.91
N GLN A 208 -10.98 -8.87 -7.61
CA GLN A 208 -11.90 -9.97 -7.38
C GLN A 208 -12.84 -10.09 -8.59
N PRO A 209 -12.96 -11.28 -9.23
CA PRO A 209 -13.84 -11.45 -10.36
C PRO A 209 -15.31 -11.28 -9.97
N THR A 210 -16.08 -10.72 -10.90
CA THR A 210 -17.52 -10.51 -10.75
C THR A 210 -18.33 -11.36 -11.72
N CYS A 211 -17.80 -11.67 -12.91
CA CYS A 211 -18.37 -12.67 -13.84
C CYS A 211 -19.87 -12.51 -14.16
N VAL A 212 -20.40 -11.29 -14.07
CA VAL A 212 -21.78 -11.00 -14.47
C VAL A 212 -21.86 -10.69 -15.95
N VAL A 213 -22.99 -11.04 -16.55
CA VAL A 213 -23.35 -10.71 -17.92
C VAL A 213 -24.60 -9.85 -17.92
N ASN A 214 -24.72 -8.90 -18.85
CA ASN A 214 -25.88 -8.02 -19.05
C ASN A 214 -26.18 -7.01 -17.93
N ARG A 215 -25.22 -6.71 -17.07
CA ARG A 215 -25.25 -5.56 -16.17
C ARG A 215 -23.83 -5.07 -15.90
N ASP A 216 -23.74 -3.93 -15.22
CA ASP A 216 -22.46 -3.36 -14.82
C ASP A 216 -21.65 -4.35 -13.97
N PRO A 217 -20.42 -4.72 -14.39
CA PRO A 217 -19.58 -5.67 -13.68
C PRO A 217 -18.90 -5.10 -12.44
N ASN A 218 -18.91 -3.78 -12.21
CA ASN A 218 -18.25 -3.14 -11.08
C ASN A 218 -19.21 -3.03 -9.86
N HIS A 219 -20.51 -2.88 -10.09
CA HIS A 219 -21.55 -2.75 -9.06
C HIS A 219 -22.17 -4.09 -8.65
N VAL A 220 -21.33 -5.05 -8.25
CA VAL A 220 -21.74 -6.42 -7.89
C VAL A 220 -21.30 -6.78 -6.45
N PRO A 221 -21.91 -6.17 -5.42
CA PRO A 221 -21.43 -6.29 -4.04
C PRO A 221 -21.44 -7.73 -3.50
N GLU A 222 -22.31 -8.60 -4.00
CA GLU A 222 -22.33 -10.03 -3.68
C GLU A 222 -21.03 -10.74 -4.07
N HIS A 223 -20.33 -10.23 -5.09
CA HIS A 223 -19.06 -10.77 -5.56
C HIS A 223 -17.82 -10.05 -5.03
N PHE A 224 -17.97 -8.98 -4.26
CA PHE A 224 -16.82 -8.29 -3.65
C PHE A 224 -16.03 -9.22 -2.74
N GLY A 225 -14.69 -9.07 -2.79
CA GLY A 225 -13.75 -9.78 -1.95
C GLY A 225 -13.74 -9.21 -0.53
N THR A 226 -12.78 -9.64 0.28
CA THR A 226 -12.67 -9.19 1.67
C THR A 226 -11.40 -8.40 1.91
N SER A 227 -11.53 -7.11 2.25
CA SER A 227 -10.46 -6.33 2.88
C SER A 227 -10.49 -6.56 4.39
N LYS A 228 -9.36 -6.94 5.00
CA LYS A 228 -9.27 -7.25 6.42
C LYS A 228 -8.23 -6.37 7.10
N GLN A 229 -8.68 -5.53 8.02
CA GLN A 229 -7.81 -4.72 8.88
C GLN A 229 -7.05 -5.63 9.85
N GLN A 230 -5.74 -5.73 9.69
CA GLN A 230 -4.87 -6.59 10.49
C GLN A 230 -4.07 -5.80 11.50
N SER A 231 -3.82 -6.40 12.66
CA SER A 231 -2.82 -5.90 13.60
C SER A 231 -1.41 -6.14 13.07
N ASN A 232 -0.52 -5.16 13.20
CA ASN A 232 0.89 -5.31 12.84
C ASN A 232 1.70 -5.99 13.97
N ARG A 233 1.38 -7.26 14.26
CA ARG A 233 2.05 -8.03 15.33
C ARG A 233 3.52 -8.37 15.03
N ARG A 234 3.96 -8.21 13.78
CA ARG A 234 5.35 -8.54 13.37
C ARG A 234 6.39 -7.56 13.91
N GLY A 235 6.02 -6.30 14.18
CA GLY A 235 6.90 -5.34 14.85
C GLY A 235 7.06 -5.64 16.35
N PHE A 236 5.96 -5.98 17.02
CA PHE A 236 5.93 -6.23 18.46
C PHE A 236 6.73 -7.48 18.87
N MET A 237 6.65 -8.57 18.09
CA MET A 237 7.42 -9.78 18.37
C MET A 237 8.94 -9.60 18.21
N LYS A 238 9.41 -8.76 17.27
CA LYS A 238 10.83 -8.45 17.12
C LYS A 238 11.39 -7.67 18.32
N MET A 239 10.61 -6.74 18.88
CA MET A 239 10.98 -5.98 20.07
C MET A 239 10.98 -6.86 21.34
N LEU A 240 10.02 -7.76 21.49
CA LEU A 240 10.00 -8.73 22.59
C LEU A 240 11.20 -9.69 22.55
N ALA A 241 11.57 -10.19 21.35
CA ALA A 241 12.74 -11.05 21.20
C ALA A 241 14.08 -10.32 21.50
N ALA A 242 14.14 -9.00 21.28
CA ALA A 242 15.31 -8.18 21.59
C ALA A 242 15.36 -7.69 23.05
N SER A 243 14.25 -7.80 23.79
CA SER A 243 14.12 -7.30 25.17
C SER A 243 15.11 -7.95 26.16
N PRO A 244 15.42 -9.26 26.10
CA PRO A 244 16.44 -9.87 26.98
C PRO A 244 17.84 -9.28 26.74
N LEU A 245 18.21 -9.01 25.49
CA LEU A 245 19.50 -8.44 25.13
C LEU A 245 19.60 -6.97 25.56
N LEU A 246 18.54 -6.19 25.34
CA LEU A 246 18.48 -4.79 25.78
C LEU A 246 18.49 -4.68 27.32
N ALA A 247 17.81 -5.58 28.02
CA ALA A 247 17.86 -5.67 29.46
C ALA A 247 19.27 -6.06 29.96
N GLN A 248 19.95 -6.99 29.29
CA GLN A 248 21.35 -7.32 29.60
C GLN A 248 22.30 -6.13 29.40
N ILE A 249 22.16 -5.38 28.30
CA ILE A 249 22.99 -4.20 28.04
C ILE A 249 22.72 -3.09 29.07
N ALA A 250 21.46 -2.85 29.42
CA ALA A 250 21.11 -1.88 30.44
C ALA A 250 21.62 -2.30 31.84
N ALA A 251 21.53 -3.58 32.18
CA ALA A 251 22.06 -4.13 33.42
C ALA A 251 23.60 -4.02 33.46
N GLN A 252 24.29 -4.29 32.36
CA GLN A 252 25.74 -4.08 32.23
C GLN A 252 26.11 -2.59 32.39
N GLY A 253 25.38 -1.69 31.74
CA GLY A 253 25.62 -0.25 31.86
C GLY A 253 25.33 0.30 33.27
N LEU A 254 24.34 -0.24 33.98
CA LEU A 254 24.07 0.08 35.38
C LEU A 254 25.15 -0.47 36.30
N TYR A 255 25.63 -1.70 36.05
CA TYR A 255 26.73 -2.31 36.78
C TYR A 255 28.06 -1.56 36.56
N GLU A 256 28.34 -1.12 35.34
CA GLU A 256 29.51 -0.28 35.04
C GLU A 256 29.43 1.07 35.75
N LYS A 257 28.25 1.72 35.74
CA LYS A 257 28.05 2.99 36.44
C LYS A 257 28.14 2.84 37.96
N SER A 258 27.61 1.75 38.53
CA SER A 258 27.71 1.49 39.97
C SER A 258 29.14 1.11 40.38
N ALA A 259 29.84 0.29 39.61
CA ALA A 259 31.23 -0.06 39.85
C ALA A 259 32.16 1.18 39.82
N VAL A 260 31.96 2.08 38.86
CA VAL A 260 32.68 3.37 38.77
C VAL A 260 32.36 4.27 39.97
N ALA A 261 31.10 4.37 40.38
CA ALA A 261 30.69 5.15 41.55
C ALA A 261 31.24 4.58 42.88
N MET A 262 31.54 3.27 42.91
CA MET A 262 32.12 2.57 44.07
C MET A 262 33.65 2.52 44.05
N GLY A 263 34.32 3.16 43.09
CA GLY A 263 35.79 3.19 43.01
C GLY A 263 36.43 1.86 42.60
N LEU A 264 35.65 0.93 42.05
CA LEU A 264 36.16 -0.32 41.50
C LEU A 264 36.67 -0.06 40.08
N ASP A 265 37.95 -0.29 39.84
CA ASP A 265 38.58 -0.17 38.52
C ASP A 265 38.22 -1.39 37.64
N PRO A 266 37.37 -1.25 36.59
CA PRO A 266 36.98 -2.35 35.74
C PRO A 266 38.00 -2.52 34.61
N ARG A 267 39.28 -2.77 34.96
CA ARG A 267 40.30 -3.13 33.97
C ARG A 267 39.83 -4.34 33.17
N GLY A 268 39.74 -4.31 31.84
CA GLY A 268 40.08 -3.23 30.95
C GLY A 268 39.72 -3.61 29.52
N ASN A 269 38.77 -2.87 28.96
CA ASN A 269 38.41 -2.97 27.55
C ASN A 269 39.66 -2.71 26.69
N VAL A 270 40.09 -3.72 25.92
CA VAL A 270 41.26 -3.70 25.03
C VAL A 270 41.21 -2.54 24.04
N TYR A 271 40.03 -2.17 23.54
CA TYR A 271 39.87 -1.15 22.50
C TYR A 271 40.22 0.26 23.00
N ARG A 272 39.97 0.55 24.28
CA ARG A 272 40.43 1.82 24.91
C ARG A 272 41.94 1.86 25.09
N ARG A 273 42.58 0.72 25.36
CA ARG A 273 44.06 0.64 25.48
C ARG A 273 44.77 0.88 24.16
N LEU A 274 44.15 0.47 23.05
CA LEU A 274 44.71 0.66 21.70
C LEU A 274 44.39 2.04 21.11
N GLY A 275 43.76 2.95 21.86
CA GLY A 275 43.37 4.28 21.35
C GLY A 275 42.27 4.24 20.29
N VAL A 276 41.59 3.11 20.13
CA VAL A 276 40.53 2.95 19.11
C VAL A 276 39.27 3.64 19.61
N LYS A 277 38.86 4.70 18.92
CA LYS A 277 37.63 5.45 19.22
C LYS A 277 36.44 4.77 18.53
N THR A 278 35.61 4.08 19.29
CA THR A 278 34.37 3.48 18.76
C THR A 278 33.36 4.58 18.46
N VAL A 279 33.00 4.74 17.18
CA VAL A 279 31.91 5.63 16.74
C VAL A 279 30.71 4.76 16.41
N ILE A 280 29.66 4.81 17.24
CA ILE A 280 28.38 4.17 16.97
C ILE A 280 27.49 5.23 16.31
N ASN A 281 27.31 5.14 14.98
CA ASN A 281 26.58 6.15 14.20
C ASN A 281 25.09 5.81 13.97
N CYS A 282 24.56 4.76 14.61
CA CYS A 282 23.15 4.36 14.58
C CYS A 282 22.50 4.28 13.17
N ARG A 283 23.27 4.02 12.11
CA ARG A 283 22.75 3.73 10.76
C ARG A 283 22.92 2.26 10.44
N GLY A 284 21.81 1.52 10.50
CA GLY A 284 21.48 0.28 9.76
C GLY A 284 22.57 -0.78 9.48
N THR A 285 22.19 -2.05 9.65
CA THR A 285 23.00 -3.25 9.36
C THR A 285 23.40 -3.39 7.90
N TRP A 286 24.49 -2.75 7.45
CA TRP A 286 25.33 -3.18 6.32
C TRP A 286 26.72 -2.52 6.48
N THR A 287 27.72 -3.30 6.91
CA THR A 287 29.13 -2.89 6.86
C THR A 287 29.87 -3.92 6.03
N TYR A 288 30.09 -3.60 4.76
CA TYR A 288 31.13 -4.26 3.97
C TYR A 288 32.49 -3.85 4.54
N LEU A 289 33.41 -4.82 4.59
CA LEU A 289 34.84 -4.62 4.78
C LEU A 289 35.37 -3.77 3.61
N SER A 290 35.27 -2.44 3.69
CA SER A 290 36.15 -1.55 2.94
C SER A 290 37.20 -1.03 3.90
N GLY A 291 38.47 -1.22 3.51
CA GLY A 291 39.64 -0.96 4.33
C GLY A 291 39.59 0.43 4.95
N SER A 292 39.84 0.49 6.25
CA SER A 292 39.98 1.74 6.98
C SER A 292 41.02 2.60 6.28
N LEU A 293 40.59 3.75 5.76
CA LEU A 293 41.53 4.79 5.36
C LEU A 293 42.35 5.17 6.58
N GLN A 294 43.66 5.07 6.43
CA GLN A 294 44.61 5.36 7.49
C GLN A 294 44.51 6.84 7.87
N PHE A 295 44.46 7.13 9.17
CA PHE A 295 44.34 8.50 9.66
C PHE A 295 45.50 9.37 9.12
N PRO A 296 45.24 10.63 8.71
CA PRO A 296 46.26 11.52 8.14
C PRO A 296 47.50 11.67 9.04
N GLU A 297 47.32 11.62 10.35
CA GLU A 297 48.38 11.70 11.34
C GLU A 297 49.32 10.48 11.29
N VAL A 298 48.78 9.30 10.98
CA VAL A 298 49.56 8.06 10.83
C VAL A 298 50.28 8.02 9.48
N GLN A 299 49.65 8.54 8.42
CA GLN A 299 50.32 8.73 7.13
C GLN A 299 51.50 9.71 7.25
N ASN A 300 51.31 10.81 7.99
CA ASN A 300 52.38 11.78 8.24
C ASN A 300 53.53 11.17 9.04
N ALA A 301 53.24 10.41 10.10
CA ALA A 301 54.26 9.73 10.89
C ALA A 301 55.05 8.69 10.08
N GLN A 302 54.40 7.97 9.16
CA GLN A 302 55.08 7.04 8.26
C GLN A 302 55.93 7.74 7.20
N ALA A 303 55.48 8.88 6.66
CA ALA A 303 56.25 9.67 5.72
C ALA A 303 57.49 10.31 6.38
N GLU A 304 57.39 10.64 7.68
CA GLU A 304 58.49 11.20 8.47
C GLU A 304 59.51 10.14 8.88
N ALA A 305 59.06 8.90 9.16
CA ALA A 305 59.92 7.75 9.46
C ALA A 305 60.60 7.15 8.21
N GLY A 306 60.16 7.52 7.00
CA GLY A 306 60.72 7.08 5.72
C GLY A 306 61.72 8.04 5.08
N ARG A 307 62.04 9.17 5.73
CA ARG A 307 63.12 10.09 5.36
C ARG A 307 64.36 9.81 6.20
#